data_AF-A0A2E1GS95-F1
#
_entry.id   AF-A0A2E1GS95-F1
#
_cell.length_a   1.000
_cell.length_b   1.000
_cell.length_c   1.000
_cell.angle_alpha   90.00
_cell.angle_beta   90.00
_cell.angle_gamma   90.00
#
_symmetry.space_group_name_H-M   'P 1'
#
loop_
_entity.id
_entity.type
_entity.pdbx_description
1 polymer ?
#
loop_
_entity_poly.entity_id
_entity_poly.type
_entity_poly.pdbx_seq_one_letter_code
_entity_poly.pdbx_strand_id
1 'polypeptide(L)'
;MKFFLFVISFFLFVNCSNNKNELIKSTKNKKEDNETKTNNKILSIYEFSDNIKIDSTIIKLKNFKNFRKSIESIFILNFSGIDTFLDDAISQCNELLESNLPSKINNPQFVSRLKVVKTKILICKYNSLANQDSLLQKSIHDLNYYYNAFLKMTENLILSDDLNENRISNLNSNSKIRFE
;
A
#
# COMPACT_ATOMS: atom_id res chain seq x y z
N MET A 1 29.50 -21.56 -35.73
CA MET A 1 28.21 -21.27 -35.05
C MET A 1 28.41 -20.69 -33.63
N LYS A 2 29.09 -19.55 -33.49
CA LYS A 2 29.17 -18.79 -32.22
C LYS A 2 28.95 -17.29 -32.44
N PHE A 3 29.22 -16.80 -33.64
CA PHE A 3 28.97 -15.41 -34.03
C PHE A 3 27.47 -15.10 -34.22
N PHE A 4 26.67 -16.07 -34.68
CA PHE A 4 25.23 -15.89 -34.92
C PHE A 4 24.41 -15.71 -33.64
N LEU A 5 24.86 -16.25 -32.51
CA LEU A 5 24.18 -16.10 -31.21
C LEU A 5 24.37 -14.70 -30.60
N PHE A 6 25.44 -13.99 -30.98
CA PHE A 6 25.71 -12.63 -30.47
C PHE A 6 24.82 -11.58 -31.13
N VAL A 7 24.46 -11.78 -32.41
CA VAL A 7 23.62 -10.85 -33.18
C VAL A 7 22.16 -10.86 -32.69
N ILE A 8 21.64 -12.03 -32.29
CA ILE A 8 20.29 -12.16 -31.75
C ILE A 8 20.15 -11.52 -30.36
N SER A 9 21.23 -11.51 -29.55
CA SER A 9 21.22 -10.86 -28.23
C SER A 9 21.24 -9.33 -28.30
N PHE A 10 21.68 -8.73 -29.41
CA PHE A 10 21.76 -7.27 -29.55
C PHE A 10 20.42 -6.65 -29.99
N PHE A 11 19.57 -7.40 -30.71
CA PHE A 11 18.26 -6.92 -31.16
C PHE A 11 17.20 -6.83 -30.05
N LEU A 12 17.41 -7.47 -28.89
CA LEU A 12 16.47 -7.41 -27.77
C LEU A 12 16.59 -6.13 -26.92
N PHE A 13 17.59 -5.27 -27.17
CA PHE A 13 17.82 -4.04 -26.39
C PHE A 13 17.37 -2.73 -27.08
N VAL A 14 16.81 -2.77 -28.30
CA VAL A 14 16.52 -1.55 -29.08
C VAL A 14 15.04 -1.12 -29.10
N ASN A 15 14.11 -1.87 -28.49
CA ASN A 15 12.70 -1.45 -28.42
C ASN A 15 12.33 -0.80 -27.07
N CYS A 16 12.84 0.41 -26.85
CA CYS A 16 12.19 1.39 -25.98
C CYS A 16 11.77 2.58 -26.86
N SER A 17 10.58 2.47 -27.47
CA SER A 17 9.96 3.57 -28.21
C SER A 17 9.46 4.63 -27.22
N ASN A 18 10.28 5.66 -27.03
CA ASN A 18 9.88 6.94 -26.46
C ASN A 18 8.72 7.51 -27.30
N ASN A 19 7.49 7.46 -26.80
CA ASN A 19 6.41 8.26 -27.37
C ASN A 19 6.48 9.67 -26.78
N LYS A 20 7.41 10.48 -27.30
CA LYS A 20 7.43 11.93 -27.13
C LYS A 20 6.75 12.55 -28.34
N ASN A 21 5.43 12.67 -28.29
CA ASN A 21 4.73 13.53 -29.22
C ASN A 21 4.70 14.97 -28.68
N GLU A 22 5.14 15.84 -29.58
CA GLU A 22 5.36 17.26 -29.52
C GLU A 22 4.11 18.11 -29.22
N LEU A 23 4.34 19.16 -28.42
CA LEU A 23 3.99 20.56 -28.69
C LEU A 23 2.59 20.91 -29.23
N ILE A 24 1.78 21.52 -28.35
CA ILE A 24 1.03 22.73 -28.70
C ILE A 24 1.38 23.81 -27.67
N LYS A 25 2.13 24.82 -28.13
CA LYS A 25 2.29 26.11 -27.45
C LYS A 25 1.03 26.96 -27.71
N SER A 26 0.40 27.49 -26.66
CA SER A 26 -0.14 28.86 -26.69
C SER A 26 -0.39 29.42 -25.28
N THR A 27 0.55 30.23 -24.81
CA THR A 27 0.34 31.63 -24.41
C THR A 27 -0.41 32.00 -23.10
N LYS A 28 0.34 32.77 -22.29
CA LYS A 28 -0.02 33.84 -21.32
C LYS A 28 -0.37 33.46 -19.88
N ASN A 29 0.65 33.63 -19.04
CA ASN A 29 0.66 34.39 -17.78
C ASN A 29 -0.65 34.52 -17.02
N LYS A 30 -0.77 33.73 -15.96
CA LYS A 30 -1.17 34.26 -14.66
C LYS A 30 -0.37 33.51 -13.61
N LYS A 31 0.54 34.22 -12.92
CA LYS A 31 0.94 33.84 -11.57
C LYS A 31 -0.33 34.00 -10.73
N GLU A 32 -1.14 32.96 -10.68
CA GLU A 32 -2.02 32.77 -9.54
C GLU A 32 -1.15 32.11 -8.49
N ASP A 33 -0.89 32.85 -7.41
CA ASP A 33 -0.56 32.28 -6.13
C ASP A 33 -1.62 31.23 -5.83
N ASN A 34 -1.32 29.99 -6.22
CA ASN A 34 -1.97 28.85 -5.61
C ASN A 34 -1.38 28.79 -4.21
N GLU A 35 -1.95 29.59 -3.29
CA GLU A 35 -2.05 29.16 -1.91
C GLU A 35 -2.55 27.72 -1.98
N THR A 36 -1.63 26.78 -1.83
CA THR A 36 -1.95 25.39 -1.55
C THR A 36 -2.74 25.44 -0.25
N LYS A 37 -4.07 25.54 -0.39
CA LYS A 37 -5.00 25.21 0.67
C LYS A 37 -4.60 23.81 1.09
N THR A 38 -3.85 23.72 2.18
CA THR A 38 -3.57 22.50 2.90
C THR A 38 -4.92 22.00 3.36
N ASN A 39 -5.57 21.23 2.49
CA ASN A 39 -6.77 20.50 2.83
C ASN A 39 -6.33 19.48 3.87
N ASN A 40 -6.37 19.88 5.15
CA ASN A 40 -6.21 19.04 6.33
C ASN A 40 -7.43 18.09 6.44
N LYS A 41 -7.71 17.35 5.37
CA LYS A 41 -8.76 16.35 5.34
C LYS A 41 -8.17 15.10 5.96
N ILE A 42 -8.68 14.74 7.13
CA ILE A 42 -8.42 13.45 7.77
C ILE A 42 -8.67 12.36 6.73
N LEU A 43 -7.64 11.53 6.49
CA LEU A 43 -7.72 10.45 5.52
C LEU A 43 -8.45 9.27 6.16
N SER A 44 -9.38 8.66 5.41
CA SER A 44 -10.12 7.50 5.88
C SER A 44 -9.17 6.31 6.11
N ILE A 45 -9.42 5.56 7.17
CA ILE A 45 -8.67 4.36 7.52
C ILE A 45 -9.59 3.16 7.40
N TYR A 46 -9.10 2.06 6.84
CA TYR A 46 -9.82 0.81 6.79
C TYR A 46 -9.96 0.21 8.19
N GLU A 47 -11.19 -0.06 8.58
CA GLU A 47 -11.53 -0.74 9.83
C GLU A 47 -11.75 -2.23 9.54
N PHE A 48 -11.18 -3.09 10.39
CA PHE A 48 -11.45 -4.51 10.33
C PHE A 48 -12.87 -4.79 10.76
N SER A 49 -13.46 -5.88 10.25
CA SER A 49 -14.73 -6.38 10.80
C SER A 49 -14.55 -6.88 12.24
N ASP A 50 -15.63 -6.78 13.02
CA ASP A 50 -15.68 -7.34 14.37
C ASP A 50 -15.68 -8.88 14.30
N ASN A 51 -14.48 -9.47 14.35
CA ASN A 51 -14.30 -10.91 14.22
C ASN A 51 -13.19 -11.43 15.16
N ILE A 52 -13.55 -12.44 15.96
CA ILE A 52 -12.67 -13.06 16.97
C ILE A 52 -11.37 -13.60 16.37
N LYS A 53 -11.40 -14.10 15.12
CA LYS A 53 -10.18 -14.58 14.43
C LYS A 53 -9.24 -13.43 14.10
N ILE A 54 -9.75 -12.28 13.69
CA ILE A 54 -8.94 -11.08 13.45
C ILE A 54 -8.32 -10.60 14.76
N ASP A 55 -9.12 -10.54 15.82
CA ASP A 55 -8.67 -10.13 17.15
C ASP A 55 -7.53 -10.98 17.68
N SER A 56 -7.72 -12.30 17.63
CA SER A 56 -6.76 -13.28 18.12
C SER A 56 -5.52 -13.39 17.24
N THR A 57 -5.65 -13.17 15.92
CA THR A 57 -4.53 -13.34 14.98
C THR A 57 -3.65 -12.08 14.91
N ILE A 58 -4.22 -10.89 14.82
CA ILE A 58 -3.41 -9.70 14.46
C ILE A 58 -3.62 -8.47 15.32
N ILE A 59 -4.85 -8.18 15.78
CA ILE A 59 -5.12 -6.95 16.54
C ILE A 59 -4.42 -6.96 17.91
N LYS A 60 -4.28 -8.14 18.54
CA LYS A 60 -3.54 -8.31 19.80
C LYS A 60 -2.02 -8.31 19.64
N LEU A 61 -1.49 -8.39 18.42
CA LEU A 61 -0.04 -8.41 18.18
C LEU A 61 0.55 -7.02 18.41
N LYS A 62 1.41 -6.89 19.42
CA LYS A 62 2.00 -5.60 19.83
C LYS A 62 2.64 -4.84 18.67
N ASN A 63 3.47 -5.52 17.87
CA ASN A 63 4.19 -4.88 16.76
C ASN A 63 3.23 -4.37 15.68
N PHE A 64 2.11 -5.08 15.45
CA PHE A 64 1.10 -4.67 14.48
C PHE A 64 0.29 -3.48 14.99
N LYS A 65 -0.06 -3.47 16.28
CA LYS A 65 -0.71 -2.33 16.93
C LYS A 65 0.17 -1.08 16.87
N ASN A 66 1.46 -1.21 17.17
CA ASN A 66 2.42 -0.11 17.08
C ASN A 66 2.56 0.38 15.64
N PHE A 67 2.71 -0.54 14.69
CA PHE A 67 2.73 -0.23 13.26
C PHE A 67 1.48 0.55 12.84
N ARG A 68 0.27 0.06 13.13
CA ARG A 68 -0.97 0.79 12.81
C ARG A 68 -0.97 2.18 13.39
N LYS A 69 -0.68 2.31 14.69
CA LYS A 69 -0.66 3.60 15.39
C LYS A 69 0.32 4.59 14.73
N SER A 70 1.54 4.14 14.40
CA SER A 70 2.56 5.00 13.78
C SER A 70 2.12 5.52 12.40
N ILE A 71 1.53 4.67 11.56
CA ILE A 71 1.06 5.05 10.22
C ILE A 71 -0.19 5.94 10.30
N GLU A 72 -1.15 5.57 11.13
CA GLU A 72 -2.42 6.31 11.24
C GLU A 72 -2.21 7.71 11.83
N SER A 73 -1.18 7.90 12.67
CA SER A 73 -0.78 9.22 13.16
C SER A 73 -0.38 10.16 12.02
N ILE A 74 0.25 9.67 10.95
CA ILE A 74 0.59 10.47 9.77
C ILE A 74 -0.67 11.05 9.09
N PHE A 75 -1.78 10.32 9.15
CA PHE A 75 -3.02 10.70 8.46
C PHE A 75 -3.89 11.69 9.25
N ILE A 76 -3.62 11.84 10.54
CA ILE A 76 -4.38 12.68 11.46
C ILE A 76 -3.69 14.05 11.64
N LEU A 77 -2.38 14.12 11.43
CA LEU A 77 -1.58 15.30 11.73
C LEU A 77 -1.47 16.27 10.55
N ASN A 78 -1.32 17.54 10.92
CA ASN A 78 -0.86 18.62 10.06
C ASN A 78 0.63 18.39 9.69
N PHE A 79 1.01 18.68 8.44
CA PHE A 79 2.31 18.32 7.84
C PHE A 79 3.56 18.88 8.56
N SER A 80 3.39 19.79 9.53
CA SER A 80 4.49 20.36 10.31
C SER A 80 5.07 19.33 11.28
N GLY A 81 6.34 18.97 11.12
CA GLY A 81 7.02 17.99 11.98
C GLY A 81 6.73 16.53 11.62
N ILE A 82 6.27 16.28 10.39
CA ILE A 82 5.94 14.94 9.89
C ILE A 82 7.15 13.97 9.88
N ASP A 83 8.37 14.48 9.83
CA ASP A 83 9.60 13.67 9.77
C ASP A 83 9.72 12.67 10.93
N THR A 84 9.45 13.10 12.16
CA THR A 84 9.50 12.22 13.33
C THR A 84 8.47 11.08 13.23
N PHE A 85 7.29 11.37 12.67
CA PHE A 85 6.24 10.37 12.47
C PHE A 85 6.60 9.40 11.34
N LEU A 86 7.25 9.88 10.29
CA LEU A 86 7.76 9.02 9.21
C LEU A 86 8.87 8.11 9.72
N ASP A 87 9.72 8.59 10.63
CA ASP A 87 10.80 7.80 11.24
C ASP A 87 10.27 6.72 12.16
N ASP A 88 9.32 7.06 13.02
CA ASP A 88 8.62 6.07 13.84
C ASP A 88 7.92 5.03 12.96
N ALA A 89 7.19 5.47 11.92
CA ALA A 89 6.51 4.56 11.00
C ALA A 89 7.47 3.62 10.24
N ILE A 90 8.65 4.09 9.83
CA ILE A 90 9.69 3.24 9.25
C ILE A 90 10.18 2.22 10.28
N SER A 91 10.45 2.66 11.51
CA SER A 91 10.91 1.78 12.60
C SER A 91 9.89 0.70 12.91
N GLN A 92 8.64 1.06 13.17
CA GLN A 92 7.58 0.11 13.49
C GLN A 92 7.28 -0.85 12.32
N CYS A 93 7.44 -0.40 11.08
CA CYS A 93 7.32 -1.27 9.92
C CYS A 93 8.44 -2.32 9.85
N ASN A 94 9.68 -1.94 10.18
CA ASN A 94 10.80 -2.90 10.29
C ASN A 94 10.56 -3.89 11.42
N GLU A 95 10.15 -3.41 12.59
CA GLU A 95 9.84 -4.28 13.74
C GLU A 95 8.74 -5.29 13.42
N LEU A 96 7.73 -4.92 12.62
CA LEU A 96 6.70 -5.86 12.17
C LEU A 96 7.23 -6.86 11.14
N LEU A 97 8.07 -6.41 10.19
CA LEU A 97 8.70 -7.28 9.18
C LEU A 97 9.63 -8.33 9.80
N GLU A 98 10.28 -7.99 10.91
CA GLU A 98 11.23 -8.85 11.63
C GLU A 98 10.55 -9.66 12.75
N SER A 99 9.27 -9.39 13.04
CA SER A 99 8.54 -10.07 14.11
C SER A 99 8.19 -11.52 13.78
N ASN A 100 8.00 -12.31 14.83
CA ASN A 100 7.43 -13.64 14.72
C ASN A 100 5.92 -13.53 14.44
N LEU A 101 5.57 -13.54 13.15
CA LEU A 101 4.20 -13.48 12.69
C LEU A 101 3.48 -14.84 12.84
N PRO A 102 2.20 -14.85 13.22
CA PRO A 102 1.37 -16.05 13.19
C PRO A 102 1.35 -16.69 11.81
N SER A 103 1.36 -18.02 11.75
CA SER A 103 1.43 -18.79 10.50
C SER A 103 0.40 -18.37 9.45
N LYS A 104 -0.81 -18.00 9.87
CA LYS A 104 -1.90 -17.55 8.98
C LYS A 104 -1.52 -16.32 8.14
N ILE A 105 -0.75 -15.40 8.71
CA ILE A 105 -0.33 -14.16 8.06
C ILE A 105 1.17 -14.15 7.73
N ASN A 106 1.96 -15.11 8.22
CA ASN A 106 3.37 -15.24 7.88
C ASN A 106 3.55 -15.88 6.50
N ASN A 107 3.18 -15.14 5.47
CA ASN A 107 3.26 -15.60 4.09
C ASN A 107 3.82 -14.49 3.16
N PRO A 108 4.29 -14.85 1.95
CA PRO A 108 4.85 -13.88 1.01
C PRO A 108 3.89 -12.75 0.64
N GLN A 109 2.58 -12.99 0.63
CA GLN A 109 1.58 -11.99 0.29
C GLN A 109 1.49 -10.89 1.35
N PHE A 110 1.49 -11.25 2.64
CA PHE A 110 1.55 -10.29 3.74
C PHE A 110 2.85 -9.49 3.72
N VAL A 111 3.99 -10.19 3.66
CA VAL A 111 5.33 -9.57 3.74
C VAL A 111 5.58 -8.64 2.55
N SER A 112 5.23 -9.06 1.33
CA SER A 112 5.43 -8.23 0.14
C SER A 112 4.61 -6.94 0.19
N ARG A 113 3.35 -7.01 0.63
CA ARG A 113 2.48 -5.83 0.76
C ARG A 113 2.92 -4.91 1.88
N LEU A 114 3.39 -5.46 3.01
CA LEU A 114 3.99 -4.66 4.08
C LEU A 114 5.25 -3.91 3.59
N LYS A 115 6.11 -4.56 2.78
CA LYS A 115 7.25 -3.89 2.13
C LYS A 115 6.82 -2.77 1.18
N VAL A 116 5.70 -2.93 0.46
CA VAL A 116 5.14 -1.85 -0.37
C VAL A 116 4.71 -0.66 0.49
N VAL A 117 4.06 -0.91 1.63
CA VAL A 117 3.73 0.16 2.59
C VAL A 117 5.02 0.86 3.05
N LYS A 118 6.06 0.12 3.44
CA LYS A 118 7.37 0.68 3.79
C LYS A 118 7.93 1.59 2.70
N THR A 119 7.91 1.13 1.45
CA THR A 119 8.36 1.94 0.30
C THR A 119 7.59 3.25 0.20
N LYS A 120 6.28 3.23 0.46
CA LYS A 120 5.46 4.46 0.43
C LYS A 120 5.81 5.42 1.56
N ILE A 121 6.10 4.92 2.77
CA ILE A 121 6.59 5.76 3.88
C ILE A 121 7.93 6.41 3.49
N LEU A 122 8.85 5.65 2.89
CA LEU A 122 10.15 6.16 2.44
C LEU A 122 10.03 7.25 1.37
N ILE A 123 9.06 7.13 0.46
CA ILE A 123 8.77 8.16 -0.54
C ILE A 123 8.25 9.44 0.15
N CYS A 124 7.37 9.32 1.15
CA CYS A 124 6.95 10.46 1.96
C CYS A 124 8.15 11.13 2.63
N LYS A 125 9.04 10.35 3.25
CA LYS A 125 10.25 10.88 3.90
C LYS A 125 11.16 11.61 2.91
N TYR A 126 11.37 11.04 1.74
CA TYR A 126 12.15 11.69 0.69
C TYR A 126 11.56 13.05 0.29
N ASN A 127 10.24 13.11 0.04
CA ASN A 127 9.58 14.36 -0.36
C ASN A 127 9.56 15.40 0.77
N SER A 128 9.46 14.96 2.02
CA SER A 128 9.55 15.82 3.21
C SER A 128 10.93 16.48 3.31
N LEU A 129 12.00 15.68 3.25
CA LEU A 129 13.38 16.18 3.28
C LEU A 129 13.72 17.09 2.10
N ALA A 130 13.09 16.86 0.94
CA ALA A 130 13.24 17.69 -0.25
C ALA A 130 12.45 19.02 -0.19
N ASN A 131 11.69 19.27 0.89
CA ASN A 131 10.77 20.42 1.03
C ASN A 131 9.79 20.55 -0.15
N GLN A 132 9.29 19.41 -0.65
CA GLN A 132 8.37 19.35 -1.79
C GLN A 132 6.93 19.13 -1.32
N ASP A 133 6.32 20.13 -0.69
CA ASP A 133 5.02 20.00 -0.01
C ASP A 133 3.90 19.37 -0.87
N SER A 134 3.81 19.75 -2.15
CA SER A 134 2.82 19.19 -3.07
C SER A 134 3.05 17.69 -3.36
N LEU A 135 4.31 17.28 -3.48
CA LEU A 135 4.69 15.89 -3.69
C LEU A 135 4.57 15.09 -2.40
N LEU A 136 4.89 15.70 -1.25
CA LEU A 136 4.67 15.13 0.08
C LEU A 136 3.19 14.82 0.28
N GLN A 137 2.31 15.79 0.07
CA GLN A 137 0.86 15.61 0.19
C GLN A 137 0.36 14.48 -0.71
N LYS A 138 0.78 14.47 -1.98
CA LYS A 138 0.46 13.37 -2.91
C LYS A 138 0.97 12.02 -2.42
N SER A 139 2.20 11.94 -1.91
CA SER A 139 2.77 10.70 -1.40
C SER A 139 2.06 10.18 -0.15
N ILE A 140 1.52 11.07 0.69
CA ILE A 140 0.73 10.68 1.87
C ILE A 140 -0.63 10.11 1.45
N HIS A 141 -1.27 10.67 0.43
CA HIS A 141 -2.47 10.08 -0.17
C HIS A 141 -2.19 8.68 -0.74
N ASP A 142 -1.07 8.52 -1.45
CA ASP A 142 -0.61 7.22 -1.93
C ASP A 142 -0.38 6.24 -0.76
N LEU A 143 0.32 6.68 0.29
CA LEU A 143 0.57 5.87 1.49
C LEU A 143 -0.75 5.40 2.11
N ASN A 144 -1.74 6.28 2.27
CA ASN A 144 -3.06 5.91 2.78
C ASN A 144 -3.76 4.86 1.90
N TYR A 145 -3.71 5.02 0.58
CA TYR A 145 -4.28 4.04 -0.35
C TYR A 145 -3.63 2.64 -0.18
N TYR A 146 -2.30 2.58 -0.20
CA TYR A 146 -1.58 1.30 -0.08
C TYR A 146 -1.70 0.68 1.31
N TYR A 147 -1.76 1.50 2.36
CA TYR A 147 -2.02 1.06 3.72
C TYR A 147 -3.40 0.42 3.87
N ASN A 148 -4.45 1.09 3.38
CA ASN A 148 -5.81 0.54 3.41
C ASN A 148 -5.93 -0.75 2.60
N ALA A 149 -5.27 -0.84 1.44
CA ALA A 149 -5.21 -2.06 0.65
C ALA A 149 -4.49 -3.20 1.41
N PHE A 150 -3.42 -2.88 2.15
CA PHE A 150 -2.72 -3.85 3.00
C PHE A 150 -3.61 -4.36 4.13
N LEU A 151 -4.34 -3.49 4.83
CA LEU A 151 -5.27 -3.90 5.88
C LEU A 151 -6.36 -4.81 5.32
N LYS A 152 -7.07 -4.39 4.27
CA LYS A 152 -8.12 -5.20 3.64
C LYS A 152 -7.60 -6.57 3.18
N MET A 153 -6.41 -6.62 2.59
CA MET A 153 -5.77 -7.88 2.19
C MET A 153 -5.46 -8.77 3.40
N THR A 154 -4.97 -8.18 4.49
CA THR A 154 -4.65 -8.89 5.73
C THR A 154 -5.89 -9.53 6.36
N GLU A 155 -7.02 -8.82 6.40
CA GLU A 155 -8.29 -9.38 6.84
C GLU A 155 -8.71 -10.56 5.96
N ASN A 156 -8.68 -10.39 4.64
CA ASN A 156 -9.03 -11.46 3.70
C ASN A 156 -8.14 -12.69 3.89
N LEU A 157 -6.85 -12.51 4.19
CA LEU A 157 -5.95 -13.63 4.51
C LEU A 157 -6.43 -14.38 5.76
N ILE A 158 -6.80 -13.66 6.82
CA ILE A 158 -7.25 -14.25 8.08
C ILE A 158 -8.57 -15.01 7.90
N LEU A 159 -9.52 -14.41 7.17
CA LEU A 159 -10.88 -14.94 6.97
C LEU A 159 -11.00 -15.93 5.79
N SER A 160 -9.93 -16.19 5.05
CA SER A 160 -9.94 -17.01 3.83
C SER A 160 -10.52 -18.42 4.00
N ASP A 161 -10.39 -19.03 5.19
CA ASP A 161 -10.95 -20.37 5.45
C ASP A 161 -12.48 -20.32 5.55
N ASP A 162 -13.03 -19.28 6.19
CA ASP A 162 -14.49 -19.10 6.36
C ASP A 162 -15.17 -18.74 5.04
N LEU A 163 -14.48 -17.97 4.18
CA LEU A 163 -14.99 -17.62 2.86
C LEU A 163 -15.06 -18.84 1.93
N ASN A 164 -14.15 -19.80 2.09
CA ASN A 164 -14.16 -21.04 1.31
C ASN A 164 -15.19 -22.05 1.85
N GLU A 165 -15.31 -22.22 3.17
CA GLU A 165 -16.35 -23.08 3.77
C GLU A 165 -17.76 -22.60 3.42
N ASN A 166 -18.01 -21.28 3.49
CA ASN A 166 -19.30 -20.70 3.09
C ASN A 166 -19.57 -20.81 1.58
N ARG A 167 -18.54 -20.81 0.74
CA ARG A 167 -18.72 -21.08 -0.70
C ARG A 167 -19.06 -22.54 -0.95
N ILE A 168 -18.36 -23.47 -0.30
CA ILE A 168 -18.59 -24.92 -0.44
C ILE A 168 -19.97 -25.32 0.10
N SER A 169 -20.40 -24.77 1.24
CA SER A 169 -21.73 -25.03 1.79
C SER A 169 -22.85 -24.50 0.89
N ASN A 170 -22.68 -23.32 0.30
CA ASN A 170 -23.63 -22.75 -0.67
C ASN A 170 -23.63 -23.48 -2.02
N LEU A 171 -22.50 -24.04 -2.47
CA LEU A 171 -22.44 -24.91 -3.65
C LEU A 171 -23.21 -26.22 -3.39
N ASN A 172 -23.02 -26.81 -2.21
CA ASN A 172 -23.69 -28.06 -1.84
C ASN A 172 -25.20 -27.88 -1.61
N SER A 173 -25.65 -26.75 -1.04
CA SER A 173 -27.08 -26.47 -0.88
C SER A 173 -27.79 -26.23 -2.22
N ASN A 174 -27.13 -25.55 -3.16
CA ASN A 174 -27.68 -25.31 -4.50
C ASN A 174 -27.64 -26.53 -5.43
N SER A 175 -26.77 -27.52 -5.16
CA SER A 175 -26.73 -28.78 -5.91
C SER A 175 -27.84 -29.77 -5.53
N LYS A 176 -28.61 -29.49 -4.46
CA LYS A 176 -29.63 -30.39 -3.93
C LYS A 176 -31.04 -30.15 -4.48
N ILE A 177 -31.18 -29.38 -5.56
CA ILE A 177 -32.48 -29.07 -6.18
C ILE A 177 -32.73 -29.95 -7.42
N ARG A 178 -33.75 -30.81 -7.26
CA ARG A 178 -34.58 -31.52 -8.25
C ARG A 178 -34.00 -32.73 -9.00
N PHE A 179 -34.28 -33.91 -8.44
CA PHE A 179 -35.00 -34.94 -9.18
C PHE A 179 -36.40 -35.07 -8.56
N GLU A 180 -37.39 -34.43 -9.19
CA GLU A 180 -38.81 -34.77 -9.10
C GLU A 180 -39.37 -34.79 -10.52
#